data_AF-A0A937I9J0-F1
#
_entry.id   AF-A0A937I9J0-F1
#
_cell.length_a   1.000
_cell.length_b   1.000
_cell.length_c   1.000
_cell.angle_alpha   90.00
_cell.angle_beta   90.00
_cell.angle_gamma   90.00
#
_symmetry.space_group_name_H-M   'P 1'
#
loop_
_entity.id
_entity.type
_entity.pdbx_description
1 polymer ?
#
loop_
_entity_poly.entity_id
_entity_poly.type
_entity_poly.pdbx_seq_one_letter_code
_entity_poly.pdbx_strand_id
1 'polypeptide(L)'
;MLTVLKIAVFLIGGLFLLIGVAGLFTPEEFASGLGLSLASAEGAGSVRAMIGAHYLAMAAVSFFAMLRQQPVLLLPIAAIESVMVIARGVAAVNGEFGSATMVPTVIEVTAAAFLFTAALRLPTSK
;
A
#
# COMPACT_ATOMS: atom_id res chain seq x y z
N MET A 1 21.23 2.25 -11.04
CA MET A 1 20.21 1.24 -10.67
C MET A 1 19.81 1.34 -9.19
N LEU A 2 20.76 1.27 -8.23
CA LEU A 2 20.43 1.30 -6.79
C LEU A 2 19.75 2.61 -6.34
N THR A 3 20.20 3.77 -6.84
CA THR A 3 19.57 5.07 -6.53
C THR A 3 18.13 5.15 -7.02
N VAL A 4 17.84 4.59 -8.21
CA VAL A 4 16.49 4.55 -8.77
C VAL A 4 15.56 3.71 -7.88
N LEU A 5 16.03 2.56 -7.40
CA LEU A 5 15.25 1.73 -6.46
C LEU A 5 14.97 2.47 -5.14
N LYS A 6 15.94 3.20 -4.59
CA LYS A 6 15.73 4.00 -3.38
C LYS A 6 14.67 5.09 -3.59
N ILE A 7 14.77 5.82 -4.70
CA ILE A 7 13.78 6.85 -5.06
C ILE A 7 12.40 6.22 -5.22
N ALA A 8 12.30 5.08 -5.92
CA ALA A 8 11.04 4.37 -6.09
C ALA A 8 10.43 3.94 -4.74
N VAL A 9 11.22 3.38 -3.81
CA VAL A 9 10.73 3.02 -2.47
C VAL A 9 10.24 4.25 -1.69
N PHE A 10 10.94 5.39 -1.77
CA PHE A 10 10.47 6.63 -1.16
C PHE A 10 9.16 7.13 -1.78
N LEU A 11 9.01 7.04 -3.10
CA LEU A 11 7.76 7.43 -3.77
C LEU A 11 6.61 6.49 -3.39
N ILE A 12 6.85 5.19 -3.31
CA ILE A 12 5.87 4.20 -2.84
C ILE A 12 5.47 4.47 -1.38
N GLY A 13 6.44 4.69 -0.51
CA GLY A 13 6.18 5.09 0.89
C GLY A 13 5.39 6.40 0.98
N GLY A 14 5.68 7.36 0.10
CA GLY A 14 4.92 8.62 -0.02
C GLY A 14 3.48 8.39 -0.47
N LEU A 15 3.25 7.48 -1.41
CA LEU A 15 1.92 7.10 -1.85
C LEU A 15 1.12 6.42 -0.72
N PHE A 16 1.74 5.47 0.00
CA PHE A 16 1.13 4.88 1.20
C PHE A 16 0.82 5.92 2.27
N LEU A 17 1.70 6.92 2.46
CA LEU A 17 1.44 8.00 3.38
C LEU A 17 0.18 8.77 2.98
N LEU A 18 0.03 9.14 1.70
CA LEU A 18 -1.14 9.87 1.21
C LEU A 18 -2.43 9.05 1.36
N ILE A 19 -2.41 7.76 0.98
CA ILE A 19 -3.55 6.86 1.14
C ILE A 19 -3.91 6.71 2.62
N GLY A 20 -2.91 6.52 3.48
CA GLY A 20 -3.09 6.36 4.91
C GLY A 20 -3.68 7.60 5.58
N VAL A 21 -3.19 8.79 5.21
CA VAL A 21 -3.74 10.08 5.68
C VAL A 21 -5.19 10.24 5.21
N ALA A 22 -5.50 9.96 3.94
CA ALA A 22 -6.86 10.04 3.42
C ALA A 22 -7.80 9.06 4.16
N GLY A 23 -7.40 7.80 4.34
CA GLY A 23 -8.18 6.81 5.07
C GLY A 23 -8.37 7.16 6.55
N LEU A 24 -7.41 7.87 7.17
CA LEU A 24 -7.48 8.25 8.58
C LEU A 24 -8.34 9.49 8.83
N PHE A 25 -8.22 10.51 7.99
CA PHE A 25 -8.84 11.82 8.22
C PHE A 25 -10.14 12.04 7.43
N THR A 26 -10.27 11.41 6.25
CA THR A 26 -11.44 11.55 5.36
C THR A 26 -11.99 10.17 4.94
N PRO A 27 -12.35 9.29 5.90
CA PRO A 27 -12.71 7.89 5.58
C PRO A 27 -13.97 7.73 4.75
N GLU A 28 -14.94 8.65 4.85
CA GLU A 28 -16.19 8.61 4.07
C GLU A 28 -15.91 8.87 2.59
N GLU A 29 -15.19 9.97 2.29
CA GLU A 29 -14.75 10.30 0.95
C GLU A 29 -13.84 9.22 0.37
N PHE A 30 -12.89 8.73 1.18
CA PHE A 30 -11.99 7.66 0.79
C PHE A 30 -12.75 6.36 0.45
N ALA A 31 -13.67 5.93 1.31
CA ALA A 31 -14.52 4.76 1.08
C ALA A 31 -15.35 4.92 -0.21
N SER A 32 -15.96 6.09 -0.41
CA SER A 32 -16.73 6.38 -1.62
C SER A 32 -15.88 6.30 -2.90
N GLY A 33 -14.62 6.76 -2.83
CA GLY A 33 -13.65 6.64 -3.92
C GLY A 33 -13.25 5.20 -4.25
N LEU A 34 -13.42 4.28 -3.29
CA LEU A 34 -13.25 2.84 -3.48
C LEU A 34 -14.55 2.12 -3.89
N GLY A 35 -15.65 2.85 -4.09
CA GLY A 35 -16.97 2.26 -4.38
C GLY A 35 -17.66 1.66 -3.15
N LEU A 36 -17.20 2.00 -1.94
CA LEU A 36 -17.79 1.56 -0.69
C LEU A 36 -18.76 2.61 -0.14
N SER A 37 -19.88 2.17 0.42
CA SER A 37 -20.80 3.02 1.19
C SER A 37 -20.66 2.70 2.67
N LEU A 38 -20.41 3.71 3.51
CA LEU A 38 -20.39 3.54 4.95
C LEU A 38 -21.80 3.63 5.50
N ALA A 39 -22.27 2.57 6.15
CA ALA A 39 -23.62 2.50 6.71
C ALA A 39 -23.74 3.17 8.10
N SER A 40 -22.62 3.42 8.77
CA SER A 40 -22.60 3.98 10.13
C SER A 40 -21.25 4.62 10.49
N ALA A 41 -21.23 5.32 11.63
CA ALA A 41 -20.01 5.91 12.19
C ALA A 41 -18.96 4.85 12.56
N GLU A 42 -19.39 3.66 13.00
CA GLU A 42 -18.51 2.52 13.26
C GLU A 42 -17.82 2.02 11.97
N GLY A 43 -18.51 2.10 10.83
CA GLY A 43 -17.92 1.83 9.52
C GLY A 43 -16.76 2.78 9.20
N ALA A 44 -16.93 4.07 9.48
CA ALA A 44 -15.86 5.05 9.33
C ALA A 44 -14.69 4.77 10.28
N GLY A 45 -14.96 4.35 11.52
CA GLY A 45 -13.93 3.87 12.46
C GLY A 45 -13.13 2.68 11.90
N SER A 46 -13.82 1.72 11.29
CA SER A 46 -13.19 0.57 10.64
C SER A 46 -12.28 0.97 9.49
N VAL A 47 -12.68 1.91 8.63
CA VAL A 47 -11.82 2.40 7.54
C VAL A 47 -10.55 3.06 8.07
N ARG A 48 -10.67 3.90 9.11
CA ARG A 48 -9.51 4.55 9.75
C ARG A 48 -8.50 3.54 10.28
N ALA A 49 -8.98 2.50 10.97
CA ALA A 49 -8.12 1.49 11.59
C ALA A 49 -7.56 0.50 10.56
N MET A 50 -8.41 -0.06 9.70
CA MET A 50 -8.03 -1.15 8.79
C MET A 50 -7.33 -0.68 7.53
N ILE A 51 -7.62 0.54 7.06
CA ILE A 51 -7.02 1.09 5.84
C ILE A 51 -6.06 2.22 6.18
N GLY A 52 -6.55 3.26 6.87
CA GLY A 52 -5.76 4.44 7.20
C GLY A 52 -4.48 4.10 7.96
N ALA A 53 -4.62 3.52 9.15
CA ALA A 53 -3.48 3.15 9.99
C ALA A 53 -2.59 2.08 9.34
N HIS A 54 -3.16 1.17 8.56
CA HIS A 54 -2.41 0.14 7.84
C HIS A 54 -1.44 0.75 6.81
N TYR A 55 -1.93 1.62 5.94
CA TYR A 55 -1.08 2.30 4.95
C TYR A 55 -0.08 3.28 5.60
N LEU A 56 -0.45 3.94 6.69
CA LEU A 56 0.50 4.75 7.47
C LEU A 56 1.65 3.89 8.04
N ALA A 57 1.34 2.70 8.55
CA ALA A 57 2.37 1.77 9.03
C ALA A 57 3.29 1.32 7.90
N MET A 58 2.74 0.99 6.72
CA MET A 58 3.54 0.62 5.55
C MET A 58 4.44 1.77 5.07
N ALA A 59 3.93 3.00 5.08
CA ALA A 59 4.71 4.20 4.78
C ALA A 59 5.88 4.37 5.77
N ALA A 60 5.59 4.30 7.07
CA ALA A 60 6.58 4.44 8.13
C ALA A 60 7.68 3.39 8.01
N VAL A 61 7.32 2.12 7.78
CA VAL A 61 8.29 1.03 7.60
C VAL A 61 9.08 1.21 6.30
N SER A 62 8.46 1.66 5.20
CA SER A 62 9.15 1.94 3.94
C SER A 62 10.23 3.00 4.10
N PHE A 63 9.90 4.11 4.77
CA PHE A 63 10.87 5.17 5.07
C PHE A 63 11.94 4.70 6.03
N PHE A 64 11.55 4.01 7.11
CA PHE A 64 12.48 3.50 8.10
C PHE A 64 13.49 2.54 7.47
N ALA A 65 13.03 1.60 6.63
CA ALA A 65 13.89 0.67 5.90
C ALA A 65 14.95 1.40 5.06
N MET A 66 14.58 2.51 4.41
CA MET A 66 15.53 3.31 3.60
C MET A 66 16.47 4.15 4.45
N LEU A 67 15.97 4.81 5.50
CA LEU A 67 16.76 5.64 6.41
C LEU A 67 17.77 4.82 7.22
N ARG A 68 17.37 3.62 7.67
CA ARG A 68 18.23 2.70 8.41
C ARG A 68 19.00 1.73 7.54
N GLN A 69 18.83 1.80 6.22
CA GLN A 69 19.46 0.86 5.27
C GLN A 69 19.20 -0.61 5.64
N GLN A 70 17.96 -0.92 6.00
CA GLN A 70 17.47 -2.26 6.32
C GLN A 70 16.40 -2.67 5.29
N PRO A 71 16.79 -2.93 4.02
CA PRO A 71 15.84 -3.15 2.93
C PRO A 71 15.01 -4.44 3.10
N VAL A 72 15.47 -5.40 3.91
CA VAL A 72 14.71 -6.62 4.24
C VAL A 72 13.36 -6.33 4.88
N LEU A 73 13.21 -5.18 5.56
CA LEU A 73 11.95 -4.75 6.16
C LEU A 73 10.87 -4.39 5.12
N LEU A 74 11.23 -4.30 3.83
CA LEU A 74 10.27 -4.11 2.75
C LEU A 74 9.56 -5.42 2.35
N LEU A 75 10.10 -6.60 2.71
CA LEU A 75 9.50 -7.89 2.33
C LEU A 75 8.08 -8.08 2.87
N PRO A 76 7.77 -7.79 4.16
CA PRO A 76 6.40 -7.90 4.66
C PRO A 76 5.42 -7.00 3.90
N ILE A 77 5.84 -5.78 3.55
CA ILE A 77 5.02 -4.83 2.78
C ILE A 77 4.78 -5.38 1.36
N ALA A 78 5.84 -5.88 0.71
CA ALA A 78 5.73 -6.48 -0.62
C ALA A 78 4.79 -7.71 -0.62
N ALA A 79 4.82 -8.51 0.43
CA ALA A 79 3.93 -9.65 0.61
C ALA A 79 2.47 -9.23 0.78
N ILE A 80 2.20 -8.19 1.58
CA ILE A 80 0.86 -7.62 1.75
C ILE A 80 0.31 -7.17 0.40
N GLU A 81 1.05 -6.34 -0.35
CA GLU A 81 0.64 -5.86 -1.67
C GLU A 81 0.39 -7.01 -2.65
N SER A 82 1.20 -8.07 -2.61
CA SER A 82 0.99 -9.25 -3.45
C SER A 82 -0.29 -10.00 -3.11
N VAL A 83 -0.60 -10.14 -1.82
CA VAL A 83 -1.86 -10.76 -1.37
C VAL A 83 -3.06 -9.90 -1.76
N MET A 84 -2.93 -8.57 -1.74
CA MET A 84 -3.96 -7.67 -2.25
C MET A 84 -4.22 -7.89 -3.74
N VAL A 85 -3.17 -8.00 -4.57
CA VAL A 85 -3.31 -8.34 -6.00
C VAL A 85 -4.02 -9.68 -6.20
N ILE A 86 -3.70 -10.70 -5.38
CA ILE A 86 -4.38 -12.00 -5.44
C ILE A 86 -5.87 -11.83 -5.10
N ALA A 87 -6.21 -11.06 -4.07
CA ALA A 87 -7.59 -10.76 -3.71
C ALA A 87 -8.34 -10.03 -4.84
N ARG A 88 -7.66 -9.14 -5.58
CA ARG A 88 -8.20 -8.52 -6.81
C ARG A 88 -8.46 -9.53 -7.90
N GLY A 89 -7.58 -10.53 -8.06
CA GLY A 89 -7.78 -11.64 -8.98
C GLY A 89 -9.04 -12.45 -8.63
N VAL A 90 -9.26 -12.73 -7.34
CA VAL A 90 -10.49 -13.38 -6.85
C VAL A 90 -11.71 -12.52 -7.16
N ALA A 91 -11.66 -11.21 -6.88
CA ALA A 91 -12.75 -10.28 -7.19
C ALA A 91 -13.05 -10.25 -8.70
N ALA A 92 -12.03 -10.31 -9.57
CA ALA A 92 -12.22 -10.37 -11.03
C ALA A 92 -12.94 -11.65 -11.49
N VAL A 93 -12.59 -12.80 -10.92
CA VAL A 93 -13.27 -14.06 -11.21
C VAL A 93 -14.74 -14.03 -10.79
N ASN A 94 -15.06 -13.29 -9.72
CA ASN A 94 -16.44 -13.12 -9.24
C ASN A 94 -17.23 -12.01 -9.97
N GLY A 95 -16.62 -11.30 -10.94
CA GLY A 95 -17.28 -10.19 -11.62
C GLY A 95 -17.36 -8.89 -10.81
N GLU A 96 -16.60 -8.78 -9.72
CA GLU A 96 -16.57 -7.63 -8.80
C GLU A 96 -15.48 -6.61 -9.18
N PHE A 97 -14.68 -6.91 -10.20
CA PHE A 97 -13.58 -6.04 -10.66
C PHE A 97 -14.11 -4.94 -11.59
N GLY A 98 -14.29 -3.74 -11.02
CA GLY A 98 -14.75 -2.55 -11.73
C GLY A 98 -13.63 -1.57 -12.08
N SER A 99 -14.01 -0.46 -12.74
CA SER A 99 -13.06 0.63 -13.05
C SER A 99 -12.43 1.25 -11.81
N ALA A 100 -13.17 1.30 -10.69
CA ALA A 100 -12.70 1.83 -9.41
C ALA A 100 -11.54 1.01 -8.81
N THR A 101 -11.41 -0.28 -9.14
CA THR A 101 -10.35 -1.13 -8.61
C THR A 101 -9.07 -1.11 -9.46
N MET A 102 -9.14 -0.59 -10.68
CA MET A 102 -8.01 -0.60 -11.63
C MET A 102 -6.79 0.16 -11.10
N VAL A 103 -6.99 1.41 -10.65
CA VAL A 103 -5.88 2.25 -10.15
C VAL A 103 -5.24 1.64 -8.90
N PRO A 104 -6.00 1.21 -7.86
CA PRO A 104 -5.45 0.44 -6.75
C PRO A 104 -4.65 -0.79 -7.20
N THR A 105 -5.17 -1.60 -8.12
CA THR A 105 -4.46 -2.79 -8.60
C THR A 105 -3.13 -2.47 -9.29
N VAL A 106 -3.07 -1.41 -10.10
CA VAL A 106 -1.81 -0.97 -10.71
C VAL A 106 -0.80 -0.53 -9.66
N ILE A 107 -1.26 0.20 -8.63
CA ILE A 107 -0.42 0.60 -7.50
C ILE A 107 0.10 -0.63 -6.77
N GLU A 108 -0.77 -1.58 -6.44
CA GLU A 108 -0.44 -2.80 -5.69
C GLU A 108 0.62 -3.65 -6.44
N VAL A 109 0.41 -3.90 -7.74
CA VAL A 109 1.36 -4.65 -8.59
C VAL A 109 2.71 -3.93 -8.68
N THR A 110 2.68 -2.62 -8.91
CA THR A 110 3.90 -1.82 -9.07
C THR A 110 4.68 -1.75 -7.77
N ALA A 111 4.00 -1.50 -6.65
CA ALA A 111 4.59 -1.45 -5.33
C ALA A 111 5.21 -2.80 -4.96
N ALA A 112 4.49 -3.91 -5.12
CA ALA A 112 5.01 -5.25 -4.85
C ALA A 112 6.31 -5.53 -5.63
N ALA A 113 6.32 -5.26 -6.94
CA ALA A 113 7.49 -5.50 -7.79
C ALA A 113 8.72 -4.67 -7.36
N PHE A 114 8.53 -3.38 -7.10
CA PHE A 114 9.62 -2.51 -6.67
C PHE A 114 10.10 -2.84 -5.26
N LEU A 115 9.20 -3.15 -4.32
CA LEU A 115 9.54 -3.47 -2.94
C LEU A 115 10.29 -4.80 -2.84
N PHE A 116 9.87 -5.85 -3.57
CA PHE A 116 10.63 -7.10 -3.66
C PHE A 116 12.01 -6.87 -4.26
N THR A 117 12.08 -6.14 -5.37
CA THR A 117 13.36 -5.87 -6.04
C THR A 117 14.29 -5.07 -5.12
N ALA A 118 13.76 -4.06 -4.42
CA ALA A 118 14.53 -3.26 -3.48
C ALA A 118 15.00 -4.07 -2.28
N ALA A 119 14.14 -4.91 -1.71
CA ALA A 119 14.48 -5.79 -0.59
C ALA A 119 15.64 -6.74 -0.90
N LEU A 120 15.68 -7.26 -2.13
CA LEU A 120 16.66 -8.25 -2.55
C LEU A 120 17.96 -7.64 -3.11
N ARG A 121 17.91 -6.40 -3.64
CA ARG A 121 19.05 -5.81 -4.37
C ARG A 121 19.71 -4.62 -3.68
N LEU A 122 19.04 -3.96 -2.73
CA LEU A 122 19.67 -2.87 -1.99
C LEU A 122 20.64 -3.43 -0.94
N PRO A 123 21.81 -2.80 -0.74
CA PRO A 123 22.74 -3.21 0.29
C PRO A 123 22.19 -2.91 1.68
N THR A 124 22.44 -3.81 2.62
CA THR A 124 22.14 -3.63 4.05
C THR A 124 23.33 -3.01 4.75
N SER A 125 23.11 -2.07 5.68
CA SER A 125 24.17 -1.64 6.59
C SER A 125 24.57 -2.82 7.47
N LYS A 126 25.86 -3.13 7.53
CA LYS A 126 26.42 -4.08 8.50
C LYS A 126 26.34 -3.50 9.92
#